data_AF-A0A238W3G5-F1
#
_entry.id   AF-A0A238W3G5-F1
#
_cell.length_a   1.000
_cell.length_b   1.000
_cell.length_c   1.000
_cell.angle_alpha   90.00
_cell.angle_beta   90.00
_cell.angle_gamma   90.00
#
_symmetry.space_group_name_H-M   'P 1'
#
loop_
_entity.id
_entity.type
_entity.pdbx_description
1 polymer ?
#
loop_
_entity_poly.entity_id
_entity_poly.type
_entity_poly.pdbx_seq_one_letter_code
_entity_poly.pdbx_strand_id
1 'polypeptide(L)'
;MKKYNLIIILCVFAFATIKAQDTEDKDSTPNPYFSLKLGQSSDNAFTKSKPAQLIASFPTGDSIPDSYLINAYSEFSLNWFDGDLSIGVTGEIQKNTLIDKEQDVRQFGLTFLGKIPNKGNGQFVVSGSLKQSKDLIKDEEAFQAHAGIKYHDFRNKNWLFKTQTVFPYDDQKGDFGHYLAFRFDYSTGLGYIGGDEEVLFAKVNTQIEAFPLYGLFKKEFKQPEILFVSYNLNARSAISGDTTLDINPLHTFSAGSSYKINEETTLSLAYNLSKGANPFAGLANQEFRSLTVKFIIEISNKG
;
A
#
# COMPACT_ATOMS: atom_id res chain seq x y z
N MET A 1 -27.70 -14.28 8.91
CA MET A 1 -27.43 -15.39 7.95
C MET A 1 -26.99 -14.95 6.55
N LYS A 2 -27.37 -13.79 6.00
CA LYS A 2 -26.91 -13.34 4.66
C LYS A 2 -25.46 -12.78 4.60
N LYS A 3 -24.92 -12.29 5.74
CA LYS A 3 -23.58 -11.65 5.83
C LYS A 3 -22.40 -12.61 5.62
N TYR A 4 -22.53 -13.89 5.98
CA TYR A 4 -21.47 -14.89 5.82
C TYR A 4 -21.35 -15.43 4.38
N ASN A 5 -22.43 -15.37 3.59
CA ASN A 5 -22.43 -15.93 2.24
C ASN A 5 -21.51 -15.16 1.29
N LEU A 6 -21.42 -13.83 1.41
CA LEU A 6 -20.54 -13.02 0.54
C LEU A 6 -19.05 -13.25 0.85
N ILE A 7 -18.70 -13.39 2.14
CA ILE A 7 -17.33 -13.68 2.59
C ILE A 7 -16.90 -15.08 2.15
N ILE A 8 -17.79 -16.06 2.29
CA ILE A 8 -17.53 -17.43 1.81
C ILE A 8 -17.38 -17.43 0.28
N ILE A 9 -18.20 -16.68 -0.46
CA ILE A 9 -18.09 -16.58 -1.92
C ILE A 9 -16.75 -15.96 -2.35
N LEU A 10 -16.27 -14.90 -1.69
CA LEU A 10 -14.97 -14.26 -1.98
C LEU A 10 -13.79 -15.19 -1.67
N CYS A 11 -13.82 -15.88 -0.53
CA CYS A 11 -12.79 -16.86 -0.17
C CYS A 11 -12.80 -18.06 -1.14
N VAL A 12 -13.99 -18.56 -1.51
CA VAL A 12 -14.14 -19.66 -2.47
C VAL A 12 -13.66 -19.25 -3.87
N PHE A 13 -13.89 -18.00 -4.29
CA PHE A 13 -13.37 -17.51 -5.58
C PHE A 13 -11.84 -17.49 -5.61
N ALA A 14 -11.20 -17.02 -4.53
CA ALA A 14 -9.74 -17.03 -4.41
C ALA A 14 -9.15 -18.46 -4.45
N PHE A 15 -9.79 -19.42 -3.77
CA PHE A 15 -9.35 -20.82 -3.79
C PHE A 15 -9.65 -21.55 -5.11
N ALA A 16 -10.76 -21.23 -5.77
CA ALA A 16 -11.13 -21.84 -7.05
C ALA A 16 -10.20 -21.41 -8.19
N THR A 17 -9.70 -20.17 -8.18
CA THR A 17 -8.70 -19.71 -9.15
C THR A 17 -7.32 -20.33 -8.96
N ILE A 18 -6.97 -20.76 -7.74
CA ILE A 18 -5.69 -21.44 -7.45
C ILE A 18 -5.70 -22.90 -7.93
N LYS A 19 -6.84 -23.59 -7.89
CA LYS A 19 -6.96 -24.96 -8.42
C LYS A 19 -6.88 -25.08 -9.94
N ALA A 20 -6.94 -23.97 -10.68
CA ALA A 20 -6.80 -23.98 -12.13
C ALA A 20 -5.33 -24.05 -12.61
N GLN A 21 -4.37 -24.16 -11.68
CA GLN A 21 -2.93 -24.14 -11.96
C GLN A 21 -2.25 -25.52 -12.04
N ASP A 22 -3.04 -26.61 -12.12
CA ASP A 22 -2.47 -27.91 -12.51
C ASP A 22 -2.23 -27.94 -14.02
N THR A 23 -1.03 -27.54 -14.43
CA THR A 23 -0.34 -28.17 -15.57
C THR A 23 1.15 -27.78 -15.59
N GLU A 24 1.97 -28.79 -15.31
CA GLU A 24 3.34 -29.00 -15.83
C GLU A 24 4.40 -27.91 -15.57
N ASP A 25 5.17 -28.06 -14.47
CA ASP A 25 6.61 -28.39 -14.61
C ASP A 25 7.26 -28.87 -13.30
N LYS A 26 8.34 -29.65 -13.44
CA LYS A 26 9.01 -30.46 -12.39
C LYS A 26 10.05 -29.68 -11.55
N ASP A 27 10.24 -30.18 -10.32
CA ASP A 27 11.49 -30.19 -9.51
C ASP A 27 12.05 -28.91 -8.85
N SER A 28 11.23 -27.90 -8.58
CA SER A 28 11.53 -26.99 -7.47
C SER A 28 10.26 -26.58 -6.76
N THR A 29 9.76 -27.41 -5.84
CA THR A 29 8.73 -26.97 -4.90
C THR A 29 9.34 -25.88 -4.02
N PRO A 30 8.95 -24.60 -4.15
CA PRO A 30 9.55 -23.54 -3.36
C PRO A 30 9.10 -23.77 -1.91
N ASN A 31 10.08 -23.95 -1.02
CA ASN A 31 9.77 -24.13 0.40
C ASN A 31 9.08 -22.86 0.91
N PRO A 32 7.99 -22.99 1.69
CA PRO A 32 7.34 -21.84 2.26
C PRO A 32 8.30 -21.08 3.17
N TYR A 33 8.30 -19.76 3.09
CA TYR A 33 9.16 -18.91 3.92
C TYR A 33 8.34 -17.87 4.68
N PHE A 34 8.84 -17.51 5.86
CA PHE A 34 8.24 -16.48 6.71
C PHE A 34 8.79 -15.11 6.35
N SER A 35 7.93 -14.10 6.44
CA SER A 35 8.31 -12.70 6.32
C SER A 35 7.64 -11.89 7.42
N LEU A 36 8.41 -10.97 8.02
CA LEU A 36 7.91 -9.96 8.94
C LEU A 36 7.96 -8.59 8.24
N LYS A 37 6.84 -7.86 8.23
CA LYS A 37 6.74 -6.49 7.72
C LYS A 37 6.27 -5.58 8.85
N LEU A 38 6.97 -4.48 9.11
CA LEU A 38 6.61 -3.49 10.14
C LEU A 38 6.33 -2.12 9.48
N GLY A 39 5.11 -1.86 9.02
CA GLY A 39 4.69 -0.84 8.04
C GLY A 39 4.07 0.48 8.56
N GLN A 40 3.75 1.34 7.60
CA GLN A 40 2.68 2.33 7.68
C GLN A 40 1.44 1.57 7.27
N SER A 41 0.34 1.78 7.99
CA SER A 41 -0.93 1.38 7.43
C SER A 41 -1.30 2.24 6.23
N SER A 42 -1.50 1.56 5.12
CA SER A 42 -2.34 2.04 4.05
C SER A 42 -3.50 1.07 3.95
N ASP A 43 -4.73 1.58 3.81
CA ASP A 43 -5.95 0.81 3.57
C ASP A 43 -5.97 0.07 2.22
N ASN A 44 -4.81 -0.08 1.60
CA ASN A 44 -4.57 -0.87 0.41
C ASN A 44 -3.63 -2.02 0.71
N ALA A 45 -4.21 -3.21 0.89
CA ALA A 45 -3.48 -4.45 0.66
C ALA A 45 -2.85 -4.50 -0.76
N PHE A 46 -3.43 -3.75 -1.73
CA PHE A 46 -3.07 -3.75 -3.17
C PHE A 46 -1.68 -3.19 -3.50
N THR A 47 -1.11 -2.33 -2.65
CA THR A 47 0.18 -1.67 -2.88
C THR A 47 1.31 -2.21 -2.00
N LYS A 48 1.08 -3.30 -1.26
CA LYS A 48 2.05 -3.93 -0.33
C LYS A 48 3.18 -4.71 -1.02
N SER A 49 3.76 -4.15 -2.06
CA SER A 49 5.03 -4.60 -2.63
C SER A 49 6.23 -3.86 -2.04
N LYS A 50 6.03 -2.98 -1.05
CA LYS A 50 7.10 -2.29 -0.33
C LYS A 50 7.23 -2.94 1.07
N PRO A 51 8.45 -3.17 1.59
CA PRO A 51 8.62 -3.83 2.89
C PRO A 51 8.20 -2.89 4.05
N ALA A 52 8.50 -3.27 5.29
CA ALA A 52 8.25 -2.53 6.54
C ALA A 52 8.46 -0.99 6.41
N GLN A 53 7.72 -0.13 7.10
CA GLN A 53 7.81 1.34 7.13
C GLN A 53 7.33 1.89 8.49
N LEU A 54 8.16 2.08 9.50
CA LEU A 54 7.71 2.86 10.68
C LEU A 54 7.54 4.33 10.26
N ILE A 55 6.37 4.96 10.46
CA ILE A 55 6.15 6.39 10.16
C ILE A 55 5.72 7.18 11.40
N ALA A 56 6.57 8.12 11.79
CA ALA A 56 6.23 9.21 12.70
C ALA A 56 6.01 10.48 11.88
N SER A 57 4.89 11.17 12.10
CA SER A 57 4.51 12.40 11.41
C SER A 57 4.35 13.55 12.40
N PHE A 58 5.14 14.61 12.21
CA PHE A 58 5.10 15.83 13.02
C PHE A 58 4.48 17.00 12.23
N PRO A 59 3.52 17.73 12.79
CA PRO A 59 2.93 18.91 12.19
C PRO A 59 3.97 20.03 12.07
N THR A 60 3.81 20.87 11.05
CA THR A 60 4.65 22.05 10.83
C THR A 60 3.77 23.29 10.90
N GLY A 61 3.53 23.79 12.11
CA GLY A 61 2.76 25.02 12.37
C GLY A 61 2.77 25.41 13.84
N ASP A 62 3.19 26.64 14.13
CA ASP A 62 3.39 27.17 15.50
C ASP A 62 2.09 27.39 16.30
N SER A 63 0.93 27.20 15.66
CA SER A 63 -0.39 27.46 16.24
C SER A 63 -1.14 26.20 16.66
N ILE A 64 -0.57 25.01 16.47
CA ILE A 64 -1.19 23.74 16.85
C ILE A 64 -0.40 23.18 18.04
N PRO A 65 -1.02 22.95 19.22
CA PRO A 65 -0.33 22.29 20.34
C PRO A 65 0.24 20.94 19.93
N ASP A 66 1.23 20.43 20.69
CA ASP A 66 1.97 19.18 20.44
C ASP A 66 1.04 18.07 19.94
N SER A 67 1.01 17.89 18.62
CA SER A 67 0.14 16.94 17.95
C SER A 67 0.97 16.06 17.05
N TYR A 68 0.53 14.83 16.87
CA TYR A 68 1.28 13.82 16.13
C TYR A 68 0.33 12.85 15.46
N LEU A 69 0.82 12.30 14.35
CA LEU A 69 0.20 11.15 13.69
C LEU A 69 1.20 10.00 13.71
N ILE A 70 0.83 8.93 14.43
CA ILE A 70 1.58 7.69 14.46
C ILE A 70 0.76 6.65 13.72
N ASN A 71 1.33 6.14 12.64
CA ASN A 71 0.76 5.02 11.89
C ASN A 71 1.77 3.88 11.94
N ALA A 72 1.47 2.87 12.75
CA ALA A 72 2.27 1.67 12.91
C ALA A 72 1.48 0.46 12.42
N TYR A 73 2.12 -0.38 11.63
CA TYR A 73 1.57 -1.60 11.10
C TYR A 73 2.58 -2.72 11.31
N SER A 74 2.11 -3.93 11.53
CA SER A 74 2.92 -5.13 11.60
C SER A 74 2.19 -6.26 10.90
N GLU A 75 2.91 -7.07 10.14
CA GLU A 75 2.38 -8.23 9.43
C GLU A 75 3.38 -9.37 9.51
N PHE A 76 2.90 -10.52 9.91
CA PHE A 76 3.60 -11.78 9.82
C PHE A 76 2.96 -12.61 8.72
N SER A 77 3.72 -12.93 7.68
CA SER A 77 3.20 -13.59 6.47
C SER A 77 3.95 -14.87 6.15
N LEU A 78 3.18 -15.87 5.73
CA LEU A 78 3.65 -17.11 5.14
C LEU A 78 3.52 -16.99 3.62
N ASN A 79 4.63 -17.22 2.92
CA ASN A 79 4.71 -17.09 1.47
C ASN A 79 4.92 -18.47 0.85
N TRP A 80 4.14 -18.78 -0.20
CA TRP A 80 4.25 -20.00 -0.99
C TRP A 80 4.59 -19.65 -2.44
N PHE A 81 5.09 -20.65 -3.17
CA PHE A 81 5.34 -20.56 -4.62
C PHE A 81 6.19 -19.33 -4.98
N ASP A 82 7.32 -19.18 -4.29
CA ASP A 82 8.26 -18.07 -4.48
C ASP A 82 7.66 -16.66 -4.30
N GLY A 83 6.55 -16.56 -3.54
CA GLY A 83 5.86 -15.30 -3.26
C GLY A 83 4.72 -14.99 -4.24
N ASP A 84 4.25 -15.97 -5.00
CA ASP A 84 3.03 -15.84 -5.82
C ASP A 84 1.75 -15.94 -4.99
N LEU A 85 1.80 -16.61 -3.84
CA LEU A 85 0.75 -16.57 -2.83
C LEU A 85 1.35 -16.19 -1.48
N SER A 86 0.76 -15.21 -0.83
CA SER A 86 1.11 -14.79 0.53
C SER A 86 -0.14 -14.66 1.37
N ILE A 87 -0.12 -15.20 2.59
CA ILE A 87 -1.17 -15.01 3.60
C ILE A 87 -0.50 -14.48 4.86
N GLY A 88 -1.06 -13.38 5.37
CA GLY A 88 -0.52 -12.66 6.52
C GLY A 88 -1.51 -12.45 7.63
N VAL A 89 -1.03 -12.46 8.86
CA VAL A 89 -1.70 -11.91 10.04
C VAL A 89 -1.16 -10.51 10.29
N THR A 90 -2.04 -9.57 10.56
CA THR A 90 -1.74 -8.15 10.59
C THR A 90 -2.25 -7.49 11.86
N GLY A 91 -1.47 -6.56 12.40
CA GLY A 91 -1.82 -5.72 13.53
C GLY A 91 -1.44 -4.28 13.22
N GLU A 92 -2.32 -3.35 13.57
CA GLU A 92 -2.22 -1.97 13.15
C GLU A 92 -2.68 -1.01 14.24
N ILE A 93 -1.97 0.10 14.37
CA ILE A 93 -2.27 1.20 15.29
C ILE A 93 -2.19 2.49 14.49
N GLN A 94 -3.28 3.24 14.49
CA GLN A 94 -3.37 4.57 13.95
C GLN A 94 -3.78 5.51 15.08
N LYS A 95 -2.84 6.33 15.53
CA LYS A 95 -3.08 7.33 16.56
C LYS A 95 -2.89 8.71 15.97
N ASN A 96 -3.94 9.51 16.02
CA ASN A 96 -3.96 10.87 15.51
C ASN A 96 -4.41 11.82 16.61
N THR A 97 -3.58 12.80 16.94
CA THR A 97 -3.94 13.94 17.80
C THR A 97 -3.92 15.27 17.04
N LEU A 98 -3.79 15.22 15.70
CA LEU A 98 -3.85 16.41 14.85
C LEU A 98 -5.28 16.96 14.84
N ILE A 99 -5.45 18.21 15.29
CA ILE A 99 -6.66 19.03 15.14
C ILE A 99 -7.87 18.48 15.93
N ASP A 100 -9.06 19.06 15.74
CA ASP A 100 -10.35 18.88 16.45
C ASP A 100 -10.91 17.44 16.52
N LYS A 101 -10.22 16.43 15.97
CA LYS A 101 -10.68 15.03 15.98
C LYS A 101 -9.55 14.09 16.36
N GLU A 102 -9.47 13.79 17.66
CA GLU A 102 -8.62 12.72 18.20
C GLU A 102 -9.07 11.35 17.70
N GLN A 103 -8.09 10.48 17.41
CA GLN A 103 -8.32 9.11 16.95
C GLN A 103 -7.29 8.17 17.57
N ASP A 104 -7.75 7.00 18.03
CA ASP A 104 -6.90 5.86 18.41
C ASP A 104 -7.58 4.60 17.87
N VAL A 105 -7.29 4.31 16.61
CA VAL A 105 -7.86 3.17 15.89
C VAL A 105 -6.86 2.03 15.91
N ARG A 106 -7.32 0.87 16.35
CA ARG A 106 -6.54 -0.37 16.37
C ARG A 106 -7.21 -1.39 15.49
N GLN A 107 -6.43 -2.01 14.61
CA GLN A 107 -6.94 -3.02 13.70
C GLN A 107 -6.14 -4.31 13.81
N PHE A 108 -6.84 -5.43 13.72
CA PHE A 108 -6.25 -6.76 13.63
C PHE A 108 -6.95 -7.54 12.53
N GLY A 109 -6.20 -8.28 11.73
CA GLY A 109 -6.80 -8.97 10.60
C GLY A 109 -5.88 -9.86 9.79
N LEU A 110 -6.42 -10.35 8.69
CA LEU A 110 -5.75 -11.17 7.71
C LEU A 110 -5.53 -10.40 6.42
N THR A 111 -4.43 -10.69 5.74
CA THR A 111 -4.14 -10.23 4.38
C THR A 111 -3.86 -11.40 3.47
N PHE A 112 -4.17 -11.26 2.20
CA PHE A 112 -3.73 -12.18 1.17
C PHE A 112 -3.25 -11.42 -0.06
N LEU A 113 -2.27 -11.99 -0.74
CA LEU A 113 -1.70 -11.51 -2.00
C LEU A 113 -1.55 -12.71 -2.92
N GLY A 114 -2.05 -12.60 -4.15
CA GLY A 114 -1.97 -13.62 -5.19
C GLY A 114 -1.51 -13.00 -6.50
N LYS A 115 -0.57 -13.65 -7.19
CA LYS A 115 -0.22 -13.30 -8.58
C LYS A 115 -0.88 -14.29 -9.53
N ILE A 116 -1.59 -13.76 -10.51
CA ILE A 116 -2.24 -14.55 -11.56
C ILE A 116 -1.47 -14.27 -12.85
N PRO A 117 -0.69 -15.23 -13.37
CA PRO A 117 -0.04 -15.09 -14.66
C PRO A 117 -1.11 -14.95 -15.74
N ASN A 118 -0.95 -13.97 -16.62
CA ASN A 118 -1.74 -13.89 -17.84
C ASN A 118 -0.95 -14.64 -18.93
N LYS A 119 -1.63 -15.27 -19.91
CA LYS A 119 -0.95 -15.92 -21.05
C LYS A 119 -0.16 -14.96 -21.96
N GLY A 120 -0.12 -13.65 -21.63
CA GLY A 120 0.78 -12.65 -22.20
C GLY A 120 1.86 -12.21 -21.20
N ASN A 121 2.70 -11.25 -21.57
CA ASN A 121 3.86 -10.86 -20.74
C ASN A 121 3.47 -9.85 -19.64
N GLY A 122 2.41 -10.12 -18.91
CA GLY A 122 2.01 -9.33 -17.74
C GLY A 122 1.35 -10.22 -16.70
N GLN A 123 1.23 -9.71 -15.49
CA GLN A 123 0.62 -10.41 -14.36
C GLN A 123 -0.46 -9.55 -13.74
N PHE A 124 -1.57 -10.17 -13.35
CA PHE A 124 -2.49 -9.55 -12.42
C PHE A 124 -1.99 -9.85 -11.01
N VAL A 125 -2.02 -8.85 -10.15
CA VAL A 125 -1.79 -9.04 -8.72
C VAL A 125 -3.09 -8.73 -8.02
N VAL A 126 -3.67 -9.75 -7.42
CA VAL A 126 -4.86 -9.68 -6.60
C VAL A 126 -4.43 -9.62 -5.16
N SER A 127 -5.10 -8.83 -4.35
CA SER A 127 -4.93 -8.92 -2.90
C SER A 127 -6.22 -8.57 -2.19
N GLY A 128 -6.19 -8.73 -0.88
CA GLY A 128 -7.26 -8.29 -0.03
C GLY A 128 -6.88 -8.38 1.43
N SER A 129 -7.81 -7.93 2.26
CA SER A 129 -7.68 -8.02 3.71
C SER A 129 -9.03 -8.07 4.37
N LEU A 130 -9.09 -8.76 5.51
CA LEU A 130 -10.24 -8.78 6.41
C LEU A 130 -9.74 -8.34 7.78
N LYS A 131 -10.28 -7.25 8.31
CA LYS A 131 -9.83 -6.66 9.58
C LYS A 131 -11.01 -6.39 10.49
N GLN A 132 -10.79 -6.57 11.79
CA GLN A 132 -11.61 -5.97 12.83
C GLN A 132 -10.90 -4.70 13.30
N SER A 133 -11.66 -3.61 13.42
CA SER A 133 -11.20 -2.28 13.81
C SER A 133 -11.93 -1.84 15.07
N LYS A 134 -11.21 -1.23 16.01
CA LYS A 134 -11.76 -0.61 17.21
C LYS A 134 -11.23 0.82 17.34
N ASP A 135 -12.13 1.80 17.40
CA ASP A 135 -11.82 3.19 17.72
C ASP A 135 -11.99 3.39 19.23
N LEU A 136 -10.88 3.58 19.95
CA LEU A 136 -10.88 3.73 21.41
C LEU A 136 -11.37 5.11 21.88
N ILE A 137 -11.40 6.12 21.00
CA ILE A 137 -11.88 7.47 21.34
C ILE A 137 -13.41 7.51 21.24
N LYS A 138 -13.97 6.87 20.22
CA LYS A 138 -15.42 6.80 20.01
C LYS A 138 -16.11 5.59 20.65
N ASP A 139 -15.33 4.61 21.09
CA ASP A 139 -15.81 3.29 21.53
C ASP A 139 -16.64 2.57 20.44
N GLU A 140 -16.19 2.68 19.19
CA GLU A 140 -16.82 2.08 18.03
C GLU A 140 -16.03 0.86 17.52
N GLU A 141 -16.75 -0.16 17.06
CA GLU A 141 -16.14 -1.34 16.44
C GLU A 141 -16.70 -1.54 15.03
N ALA A 142 -15.80 -1.81 14.08
CA ALA A 142 -16.15 -2.01 12.68
C ALA A 142 -15.41 -3.21 12.08
N PHE A 143 -16.11 -3.96 11.24
CA PHE A 143 -15.48 -4.95 10.38
C PHE A 143 -15.13 -4.31 9.03
N GLN A 144 -13.90 -4.48 8.57
CA GLN A 144 -13.44 -3.94 7.31
C GLN A 144 -12.98 -5.05 6.38
N ALA A 145 -13.37 -4.98 5.12
CA ALA A 145 -12.91 -5.90 4.08
C ALA A 145 -12.44 -5.16 2.85
N HIS A 146 -11.37 -5.65 2.22
CA HIS A 146 -10.80 -5.10 1.01
C HIS A 146 -10.51 -6.21 0.02
N ALA A 147 -10.80 -5.98 -1.25
CA ALA A 147 -10.40 -6.83 -2.36
C ALA A 147 -10.06 -5.96 -3.57
N GLY A 148 -9.09 -6.34 -4.37
CA GLY A 148 -8.62 -5.45 -5.42
C GLY A 148 -7.50 -6.04 -6.23
N ILE A 149 -7.28 -5.38 -7.36
CA ILE A 149 -6.50 -5.88 -8.47
C ILE A 149 -5.62 -4.76 -9.01
N LYS A 150 -4.40 -5.13 -9.38
CA LYS A 150 -3.51 -4.32 -10.20
C LYS A 150 -2.98 -5.18 -11.34
N TYR A 151 -2.60 -4.53 -12.42
CA TYR A 151 -1.95 -5.17 -13.54
C TYR A 151 -0.53 -4.66 -13.68
N HIS A 152 0.40 -5.59 -13.93
CA HIS A 152 1.80 -5.30 -14.13
C HIS A 152 2.23 -5.87 -15.48
N ASP A 153 2.56 -4.99 -16.44
CA ASP A 153 3.09 -5.35 -17.75
C ASP A 153 4.62 -5.41 -17.68
N PHE A 154 5.26 -6.43 -18.26
CA PHE A 154 6.72 -6.57 -18.28
C PHE A 154 7.37 -6.13 -19.61
N ARG A 155 6.60 -5.97 -20.71
CA ARG A 155 7.14 -5.84 -22.08
C ARG A 155 7.60 -4.45 -22.49
N ASN A 156 6.81 -3.41 -22.22
CA ASN A 156 7.02 -2.12 -22.86
C ASN A 156 7.75 -1.14 -21.93
N LYS A 157 9.08 -1.04 -22.09
CA LYS A 157 9.94 -0.13 -21.31
C LYS A 157 9.59 1.37 -21.50
N ASN A 158 8.78 1.72 -22.49
CA ASN A 158 8.47 3.10 -22.87
C ASN A 158 7.00 3.50 -22.67
N TRP A 159 6.18 2.70 -21.96
CA TRP A 159 4.76 3.01 -21.77
C TRP A 159 4.46 3.62 -20.40
N LEU A 160 3.86 4.82 -20.40
CA LEU A 160 3.38 5.59 -19.24
C LEU A 160 2.38 4.86 -18.32
N PHE A 161 1.83 3.70 -18.69
CA PHE A 161 0.91 2.93 -17.84
C PHE A 161 1.53 1.65 -17.27
N LYS A 162 2.86 1.48 -17.39
CA LYS A 162 3.57 0.38 -16.72
C LYS A 162 3.64 0.65 -15.22
N THR A 163 3.00 -0.21 -14.43
CA THR A 163 3.07 -0.12 -12.98
C THR A 163 4.47 -0.54 -12.50
N GLN A 164 5.00 0.15 -11.50
CA GLN A 164 6.21 -0.24 -10.74
C GLN A 164 7.56 -0.21 -11.48
N THR A 165 7.61 0.11 -12.78
CA THR A 165 8.88 0.28 -13.52
C THR A 165 9.21 1.76 -13.69
N VAL A 166 10.49 2.09 -13.58
CA VAL A 166 11.01 3.43 -13.83
C VAL A 166 11.15 3.71 -15.34
N PHE A 167 10.71 4.87 -15.81
CA PHE A 167 10.91 5.37 -17.18
C PHE A 167 11.36 6.85 -17.17
N PRO A 168 12.12 7.34 -18.17
CA PRO A 168 12.77 6.57 -19.23
C PRO A 168 13.75 5.55 -18.64
N TYR A 169 13.91 4.42 -19.34
CA TYR A 169 14.84 3.39 -18.89
C TYR A 169 16.31 3.76 -19.22
N ASP A 170 16.53 4.55 -20.28
CA ASP A 170 17.86 5.01 -20.66
C ASP A 170 18.30 6.17 -19.78
N ASP A 171 19.48 6.04 -19.18
CA ASP A 171 20.06 6.96 -18.21
C ASP A 171 21.49 7.38 -18.55
N GLN A 172 21.90 7.17 -19.80
CA GLN A 172 23.18 7.64 -20.30
C GLN A 172 23.28 9.16 -20.26
N LYS A 173 24.52 9.65 -20.16
CA LYS A 173 24.81 11.08 -20.04
C LYS A 173 24.36 11.79 -21.32
N GLY A 174 23.31 12.60 -21.21
CA GLY A 174 22.68 13.31 -22.34
C GLY A 174 21.20 12.96 -22.53
N ASP A 175 20.75 11.83 -21.97
CA ASP A 175 19.37 11.39 -22.07
C ASP A 175 18.48 11.96 -20.97
N PHE A 176 17.18 12.08 -21.25
CA PHE A 176 16.20 12.61 -20.30
C PHE A 176 16.17 11.79 -18.98
N GLY A 177 16.31 10.46 -19.05
CA GLY A 177 16.32 9.59 -17.87
C GLY A 177 17.56 9.78 -16.98
N HIS A 178 18.61 10.45 -17.47
CA HIS A 178 19.73 10.88 -16.63
C HIS A 178 19.30 11.94 -15.61
N TYR A 179 18.39 12.84 -16.01
CA TYR A 179 17.95 13.98 -15.23
C TYR A 179 16.64 13.74 -14.48
N LEU A 180 15.72 12.98 -15.07
CA LEU A 180 14.42 12.76 -14.50
C LEU A 180 13.86 11.41 -14.94
N ALA A 181 13.53 10.60 -13.96
CA ALA A 181 12.82 9.36 -14.19
C ALA A 181 11.52 9.34 -13.38
N PHE A 182 10.61 8.45 -13.73
CA PHE A 182 9.26 8.42 -13.22
C PHE A 182 8.80 6.99 -13.01
N ARG A 183 7.90 6.77 -12.06
CA ARG A 183 7.24 5.49 -11.81
C ARG A 183 5.76 5.74 -11.57
N PHE A 184 4.92 4.96 -12.22
CA PHE A 184 3.48 4.97 -11.99
C PHE A 184 3.07 3.70 -11.25
N ASP A 185 2.06 3.79 -10.39
CA ASP A 185 1.36 2.64 -9.84
C ASP A 185 -0.14 2.94 -9.83
N TYR A 186 -0.96 1.93 -10.08
CA TYR A 186 -2.40 2.04 -9.96
C TYR A 186 -3.00 0.74 -9.48
N SER A 187 -4.07 0.86 -8.71
CA SER A 187 -4.90 -0.27 -8.29
C SER A 187 -6.36 0.14 -8.22
N THR A 188 -7.23 -0.82 -8.50
CA THR A 188 -8.68 -0.66 -8.34
C THR A 188 -9.22 -1.80 -7.50
N GLY A 189 -10.32 -1.58 -6.81
CA GLY A 189 -10.89 -2.59 -5.95
C GLY A 189 -12.18 -2.19 -5.28
N LEU A 190 -12.56 -3.02 -4.33
CA LEU A 190 -13.71 -2.86 -3.46
C LEU A 190 -13.24 -2.74 -2.01
N GLY A 191 -13.96 -1.96 -1.23
CA GLY A 191 -13.81 -1.89 0.22
C GLY A 191 -15.16 -1.93 0.89
N TYR A 192 -15.27 -2.62 2.01
CA TYR A 192 -16.50 -2.71 2.80
C TYR A 192 -16.22 -2.29 4.23
N ILE A 193 -17.11 -1.48 4.81
CA ILE A 193 -17.11 -1.11 6.23
C ILE A 193 -18.45 -1.58 6.80
N GLY A 194 -18.41 -2.55 7.71
CA GLY A 194 -19.55 -3.01 8.50
C GLY A 194 -19.64 -2.28 9.84
N GLY A 195 -20.53 -2.74 10.72
CA GLY A 195 -20.93 -2.00 11.91
C GLY A 195 -22.16 -1.15 11.57
N ASP A 196 -22.19 0.10 12.02
CA ASP A 196 -23.32 1.01 11.77
C ASP A 196 -23.34 1.59 10.35
N GLU A 197 -22.21 1.53 9.62
CA GLU A 197 -22.09 2.12 8.29
C GLU A 197 -22.61 1.21 7.16
N GLU A 198 -22.41 -0.11 7.27
CA GLU A 198 -22.81 -1.14 6.28
C GLU A 198 -22.64 -0.75 4.79
N VAL A 199 -21.51 -0.15 4.44
CA VAL A 199 -21.27 0.47 3.13
C VAL A 199 -20.22 -0.27 2.31
N LEU A 200 -20.50 -0.43 1.02
CA LEU A 200 -19.59 -0.95 0.01
C LEU A 200 -19.09 0.19 -0.89
N PHE A 201 -17.77 0.28 -1.03
CA PHE A 201 -17.07 1.26 -1.83
C PHE A 201 -16.42 0.63 -3.06
N ALA A 202 -16.50 1.31 -4.19
CA ALA A 202 -15.50 1.20 -5.26
C ALA A 202 -14.30 2.08 -4.91
N LYS A 203 -13.09 1.57 -5.13
CA LYS A 203 -11.83 2.23 -4.75
C LYS A 203 -10.89 2.31 -5.95
N VAL A 204 -10.20 3.44 -6.09
CA VAL A 204 -9.08 3.62 -7.01
C VAL A 204 -7.94 4.28 -6.25
N ASN A 205 -6.74 3.70 -6.37
CA ASN A 205 -5.51 4.31 -5.89
C ASN A 205 -4.57 4.50 -7.08
N THR A 206 -4.03 5.71 -7.22
CA THR A 206 -3.00 6.03 -8.20
C THR A 206 -1.81 6.67 -7.50
N GLN A 207 -0.61 6.32 -7.93
CA GLN A 207 0.63 6.91 -7.47
C GLN A 207 1.49 7.30 -8.67
N ILE A 208 2.04 8.50 -8.63
CA ILE A 208 3.05 8.99 -9.56
C ILE A 208 4.27 9.35 -8.73
N GLU A 209 5.42 8.77 -9.02
CA GLU A 209 6.71 9.11 -8.43
C GLU A 209 7.63 9.66 -9.50
N ALA A 210 8.42 10.66 -9.16
CA ALA A 210 9.46 11.26 -9.98
C ALA A 210 10.78 11.25 -9.21
N PHE A 211 11.86 10.88 -9.88
CA PHE A 211 13.21 10.73 -9.34
C PHE A 211 14.13 11.73 -10.06
N PRO A 212 14.31 12.94 -9.51
CA PRO A 212 15.25 13.89 -10.08
C PRO A 212 16.69 13.39 -9.92
N LEU A 213 17.51 13.69 -10.92
CA LEU A 213 18.92 13.29 -11.02
C LEU A 213 19.14 11.77 -10.96
N TYR A 214 18.17 10.99 -11.45
CA TYR A 214 18.16 9.53 -11.38
C TYR A 214 19.46 8.89 -11.90
N GLY A 215 19.88 9.21 -13.12
CA GLY A 215 21.09 8.63 -13.73
C GLY A 215 22.39 9.08 -13.04
N LEU A 216 22.43 10.34 -12.59
CA LEU A 216 23.58 10.85 -11.80
C LEU A 216 23.74 10.04 -10.51
N PHE A 217 22.67 9.89 -9.73
CA PHE A 217 22.75 9.16 -8.46
C PHE A 217 22.96 7.66 -8.65
N LYS A 218 22.43 7.08 -9.74
CA LYS A 218 22.73 5.70 -10.11
C LYS A 218 24.21 5.50 -10.37
N LYS A 219 24.85 6.40 -11.12
CA LYS A 219 26.25 6.26 -11.52
C LYS A 219 27.22 6.52 -10.36
N GLU A 220 27.05 7.63 -9.65
CA GLU A 220 28.03 8.09 -8.65
C GLU A 220 27.83 7.38 -7.30
N PHE A 221 26.59 7.07 -6.92
CA PHE A 221 26.26 6.56 -5.59
C PHE A 221 25.61 5.17 -5.58
N LYS A 222 25.23 4.63 -6.76
CA LYS A 222 24.39 3.42 -6.88
C LYS A 222 23.04 3.57 -6.16
N GLN A 223 22.54 4.79 -6.05
CA GLN A 223 21.29 5.13 -5.35
C GLN A 223 20.32 5.88 -6.29
N PRO A 224 19.82 5.24 -7.37
CA PRO A 224 19.01 5.92 -8.40
C PRO A 224 17.76 6.65 -7.88
N GLU A 225 17.18 6.16 -6.78
CA GLU A 225 15.93 6.66 -6.21
C GLU A 225 16.15 7.52 -4.96
N ILE A 226 17.36 8.06 -4.77
CA ILE A 226 17.73 8.78 -3.55
C ILE A 226 16.90 10.04 -3.31
N LEU A 227 16.52 10.76 -4.36
CA LEU A 227 15.58 11.87 -4.27
C LEU A 227 14.28 11.46 -4.94
N PHE A 228 13.15 11.84 -4.34
CA PHE A 228 11.86 11.59 -4.95
C PHE A 228 10.86 12.71 -4.67
N VAL A 229 9.94 12.86 -5.62
CA VAL A 229 8.68 13.57 -5.48
C VAL A 229 7.57 12.58 -5.81
N SER A 230 6.52 12.52 -5.01
CA SER A 230 5.40 11.59 -5.19
C SER A 230 4.08 12.33 -5.09
N TYR A 231 3.13 11.93 -5.91
CA TYR A 231 1.73 12.28 -5.76
C TYR A 231 0.91 11.00 -5.67
N ASN A 232 0.11 10.87 -4.62
CA ASN A 232 -0.80 9.77 -4.41
C ASN A 232 -2.24 10.27 -4.32
N LEU A 233 -3.16 9.55 -4.95
CA LEU A 233 -4.59 9.81 -4.92
C LEU A 233 -5.32 8.51 -4.54
N ASN A 234 -6.05 8.54 -3.43
CA ASN A 234 -6.98 7.49 -3.02
C ASN A 234 -8.42 7.99 -3.15
N ALA A 235 -9.03 7.68 -4.29
CA ALA A 235 -10.43 7.98 -4.56
C ALA A 235 -11.32 6.79 -4.20
N ARG A 236 -12.55 7.09 -3.77
CA ARG A 236 -13.56 6.09 -3.44
C ARG A 236 -14.95 6.63 -3.71
N SER A 237 -15.89 5.73 -3.99
CA SER A 237 -17.30 6.05 -4.15
C SER A 237 -18.13 4.96 -3.51
N ALA A 238 -19.13 5.32 -2.71
CA ALA A 238 -20.13 4.35 -2.25
C ALA A 238 -20.86 3.81 -3.48
N ILE A 239 -21.00 2.48 -3.54
CA ILE A 239 -21.75 1.77 -4.59
C ILE A 239 -22.95 1.02 -4.01
N SER A 240 -22.99 0.83 -2.69
CA SER A 240 -24.14 0.29 -1.96
C SER A 240 -24.05 0.70 -0.49
N GLY A 241 -25.19 1.02 0.12
CA GLY A 241 -25.27 1.57 1.47
C GLY A 241 -25.08 3.09 1.51
N ASP A 242 -25.62 3.72 2.55
CA ASP A 242 -25.40 5.14 2.85
C ASP A 242 -24.37 5.22 3.97
N THR A 243 -23.50 6.23 3.92
CA THR A 243 -22.44 6.40 4.92
C THR A 243 -22.39 7.84 5.41
N THR A 244 -22.12 8.00 6.70
CA THR A 244 -21.84 9.33 7.29
C THR A 244 -20.36 9.67 7.26
N LEU A 245 -19.51 8.69 6.93
CA LEU A 245 -18.08 8.87 6.82
C LEU A 245 -17.74 9.76 5.63
N ASP A 246 -16.68 10.55 5.83
CA ASP A 246 -16.19 11.41 4.77
C ASP A 246 -15.44 10.59 3.71
N ILE A 247 -15.93 10.65 2.47
CA ILE A 247 -15.39 9.91 1.33
C ILE A 247 -14.56 10.80 0.39
N ASN A 248 -14.27 12.05 0.77
CA ASN A 248 -13.44 12.96 -0.02
C ASN A 248 -12.12 12.27 -0.38
N PRO A 249 -11.70 12.30 -1.66
CA PRO A 249 -10.46 11.68 -2.10
C PRO A 249 -9.28 12.15 -1.26
N LEU A 250 -8.42 11.23 -0.85
CA LEU A 250 -7.20 11.56 -0.13
C LEU A 250 -6.09 11.81 -1.15
N HIS A 251 -5.62 13.04 -1.19
CA HIS A 251 -4.47 13.49 -1.94
C HIS A 251 -3.26 13.55 -1.00
N THR A 252 -2.13 12.99 -1.41
CA THR A 252 -0.87 13.12 -0.69
C THR A 252 0.24 13.49 -1.66
N PHE A 253 0.80 14.68 -1.49
CA PHE A 253 2.04 15.07 -2.15
C PHE A 253 3.19 14.83 -1.18
N SER A 254 4.26 14.20 -1.67
CA SER A 254 5.45 13.91 -0.88
C SER A 254 6.70 14.37 -1.61
N ALA A 255 7.65 14.94 -0.89
CA ALA A 255 8.99 15.20 -1.39
C ALA A 255 10.00 14.73 -0.34
N GLY A 256 11.02 13.99 -0.76
CA GLY A 256 11.91 13.37 0.22
C GLY A 256 13.15 12.74 -0.38
N SER A 257 13.87 12.07 0.51
CA SER A 257 15.05 11.28 0.18
C SER A 257 14.91 9.84 0.67
N SER A 258 15.44 8.88 -0.07
CA SER A 258 15.40 7.45 0.25
C SER A 258 16.74 6.77 0.01
N TYR A 259 17.40 6.31 1.06
CA TYR A 259 18.68 5.64 1.00
C TYR A 259 18.52 4.12 1.15
N LYS A 260 18.94 3.36 0.12
CA LYS A 260 18.96 1.89 0.18
C LYS A 260 20.25 1.44 0.85
N ILE A 261 20.14 0.80 2.01
CA ILE A 261 21.29 0.23 2.73
C ILE A 261 21.71 -1.08 2.05
N ASN A 262 20.75 -1.89 1.63
CA ASN A 262 20.90 -3.09 0.81
C ASN A 262 19.61 -3.33 0.00
N GLU A 263 19.47 -4.48 -0.66
CA GLU A 263 18.28 -4.80 -1.47
C GLU A 263 16.98 -4.86 -0.65
N GLU A 264 17.09 -5.14 0.65
CA GLU A 264 15.98 -5.43 1.56
C GLU A 264 15.72 -4.30 2.58
N THR A 265 16.70 -3.40 2.77
CA THR A 265 16.71 -2.39 3.83
C THR A 265 16.81 -0.99 3.24
N THR A 266 15.86 -0.12 3.59
CA THR A 266 15.80 1.27 3.10
C THR A 266 15.44 2.23 4.23
N LEU A 267 16.11 3.37 4.29
CA LEU A 267 15.75 4.49 5.17
C LEU A 267 15.29 5.66 4.31
N SER A 268 14.13 6.23 4.61
CA SER A 268 13.58 7.38 3.90
C SER A 268 13.17 8.49 4.85
N LEU A 269 13.32 9.73 4.41
CA LEU A 269 12.81 10.94 5.05
C LEU A 269 11.99 11.69 4.03
N ALA A 270 10.76 12.07 4.36
CA ALA A 270 9.85 12.72 3.43
C ALA A 270 9.02 13.79 4.11
N TYR A 271 8.83 14.92 3.45
CA TYR A 271 7.81 15.89 3.79
C TYR A 271 6.54 15.59 3.00
N ASN A 272 5.39 15.54 3.66
CA ASN A 272 4.10 15.26 3.04
C ASN A 272 3.12 16.41 3.26
N LEU A 273 2.35 16.70 2.22
CA LEU A 273 1.15 17.53 2.23
C LEU A 273 -0.03 16.61 1.91
N SER A 274 -0.90 16.39 2.88
CA SER A 274 -2.06 15.52 2.73
C SER A 274 -3.35 16.30 2.86
N LYS A 275 -4.33 16.01 2.01
CA LYS A 275 -5.65 16.63 2.02
C LYS A 275 -6.73 15.63 1.63
N GLY A 276 -7.80 15.56 2.41
CA GLY A 276 -8.93 14.65 2.15
C GLY A 276 -9.23 13.78 3.36
N ALA A 277 -10.12 12.82 3.16
CA ALA A 277 -10.56 11.89 4.20
C ALA A 277 -10.04 10.49 3.95
N ASN A 278 -10.14 9.61 4.93
CA ASN A 278 -9.93 8.17 4.78
C ASN A 278 -10.83 7.37 5.74
N PRO A 279 -12.00 6.86 5.28
CA PRO A 279 -13.01 6.25 6.14
C PRO A 279 -12.53 4.94 6.79
N PHE A 280 -11.61 4.22 6.16
CA PHE A 280 -11.07 2.96 6.68
C PHE A 280 -10.07 3.18 7.83
N ALA A 281 -9.40 4.33 7.80
CA ALA A 281 -8.56 4.84 8.87
C ALA A 281 -9.35 5.71 9.90
N GLY A 282 -10.66 5.86 9.71
CA GLY A 282 -11.48 6.81 10.45
C GLY A 282 -11.16 8.29 10.19
N LEU A 283 -10.15 8.61 9.37
CA LEU A 283 -9.66 9.96 9.12
C LEU A 283 -10.74 10.83 8.46
N ALA A 284 -11.16 11.90 9.12
CA ALA A 284 -12.07 12.88 8.53
C ALA A 284 -11.38 13.72 7.44
N ASN A 285 -12.15 14.46 6.63
CA ASN A 285 -11.58 15.37 5.65
C ASN A 285 -10.84 16.53 6.35
N GLN A 286 -9.53 16.57 6.15
CA GLN A 286 -8.66 17.59 6.72
C GLN A 286 -7.42 17.78 5.86
N GLU A 287 -6.73 18.88 6.09
CA GLU A 287 -5.44 19.18 5.49
C GLU A 287 -4.37 19.15 6.58
N PHE A 288 -3.29 18.41 6.36
CA PHE A 288 -2.20 18.31 7.32
C PHE A 288 -0.86 18.14 6.61
N ARG A 289 0.18 18.59 7.31
CA ARG A 289 1.57 18.55 6.87
C ARG A 289 2.31 17.61 7.79
N SER A 290 3.18 16.78 7.25
CA SER A 290 3.98 15.89 8.08
C SER A 290 5.41 15.74 7.61
N LEU A 291 6.33 15.66 8.56
CA LEU A 291 7.65 15.08 8.33
C LEU A 291 7.60 13.60 8.69
N THR A 292 7.85 12.73 7.72
CA THR A 292 7.84 11.27 7.82
C THR A 292 9.25 10.73 7.77
N VAL A 293 9.66 10.03 8.83
CA VAL A 293 10.77 9.07 8.77
C VAL A 293 10.17 7.72 8.43
N LYS A 294 10.78 6.98 7.51
CA LYS A 294 10.34 5.65 7.09
C LYS A 294 11.50 4.69 7.10
N PHE A 295 11.38 3.61 7.87
CA PHE A 295 12.40 2.57 7.94
C PHE A 295 11.85 1.24 7.45
N ILE A 296 12.54 0.70 6.46
CA ILE A 296 12.21 -0.54 5.77
C ILE A 296 13.25 -1.60 6.09
N ILE A 297 12.77 -2.74 6.57
CA ILE A 297 13.51 -3.99 6.78
C ILE A 297 12.65 -5.11 6.21
N GLU A 298 13.25 -5.95 5.38
CA GLU A 298 12.73 -7.27 5.05
C GLU A 298 13.63 -8.30 5.74
N ILE A 299 13.04 -9.21 6.50
CA ILE A 299 13.74 -10.36 7.06
C ILE A 299 13.12 -11.58 6.40
N SER A 300 13.88 -12.18 5.49
CA SER A 300 13.51 -13.40 4.78
C SER A 300 14.49 -14.51 5.15
N ASN A 301 13.96 -15.72 5.40
CA ASN A 301 14.79 -16.90 5.65
C ASN A 301 14.93 -17.77 4.38
N LYS A 302 15.02 -17.14 3.20
CA LYS A 302 15.32 -17.84 1.94
C LYS A 302 16.79 -18.32 2.00
N GLY A 303 16.98 -19.60 2.33
CA GLY A 303 18.25 -20.32 2.23
C GLY A 303 18.35 -21.11 0.94
#